data_AF-A0A2V7RF72-F1
#
_entry.id   AF-A0A2V7RF72-F1
#
_cell.length_a   1.000
_cell.length_b   1.000
_cell.length_c   1.000
_cell.angle_alpha   90.00
_cell.angle_beta   90.00
_cell.angle_gamma   90.00
#
_symmetry.space_group_name_H-M   'P 1'
#
loop_
_entity.id
_entity.type
_entity.pdbx_description
1 polymer ?
#
loop_
_entity_poly.entity_id
_entity_poly.type
_entity_poly.pdbx_seq_one_letter_code
_entity_poly.pdbx_strand_id
1 'polypeptide(L)'
;MGKRVLLVTADLVFRSKLAAVVAAAGGEVTRDAAPCDLAVLELGGPAGDRIGELVRRGVPVLAFGSHVRADALRAAREAGATAVPNSQVAERLAELLKQM
;
A
#
# COMPACT_ATOMS: atom_id res chain seq x y z
N MET A 1 -18.43 -0.97 -8.77
CA MET A 1 -18.07 -0.18 -7.58
C MET A 1 -16.57 0.07 -7.65
N GLY A 2 -16.10 1.31 -7.45
CA GLY A 2 -14.67 1.60 -7.44
C GLY A 2 -13.99 0.97 -6.22
N LYS A 3 -12.73 0.54 -6.35
CA LYS A 3 -11.95 -0.05 -5.25
C LYS A 3 -11.58 1.01 -4.22
N ARG A 4 -11.79 0.71 -2.93
CA ARG A 4 -11.42 1.58 -1.82
C ARG A 4 -9.99 1.28 -1.39
N VAL A 5 -9.08 2.22 -1.60
CA VAL A 5 -7.65 2.04 -1.29
C VAL A 5 -7.27 2.88 -0.08
N LEU A 6 -6.88 2.22 1.01
CA LEU A 6 -6.26 2.89 2.14
C LEU A 6 -4.82 3.24 1.78
N LEU A 7 -4.47 4.52 1.80
CA LEU A 7 -3.11 4.96 1.51
C LEU A 7 -2.52 5.68 2.72
N VAL A 8 -1.39 5.16 3.22
CA VAL A 8 -0.71 5.72 4.40
C VAL A 8 0.79 5.89 4.12
N THR A 9 1.20 7.15 4.03
CA THR A 9 2.58 7.60 3.84
C THR A 9 2.74 8.98 4.43
N ALA A 10 3.94 9.31 4.91
CA ALA A 10 4.30 10.64 5.38
C ALA A 10 4.58 11.63 4.22
N ASP A 11 4.94 11.12 3.04
CA ASP A 11 5.24 11.94 1.86
C ASP A 11 3.96 12.31 1.10
N LEU A 12 3.59 13.60 1.15
CA LEU A 12 2.40 14.13 0.49
C LEU A 12 2.52 14.15 -1.04
N VAL A 13 3.72 14.33 -1.59
CA VAL A 13 3.96 14.29 -3.04
C VAL A 13 3.77 12.87 -3.54
N PHE A 14 4.36 11.90 -2.82
CA PHE A 14 4.22 10.49 -3.14
C PHE A 14 2.78 10.01 -2.97
N ARG A 15 2.10 10.47 -1.92
CA ARG A 15 0.66 10.27 -1.73
C ARG A 15 -0.16 10.74 -2.92
N SER A 16 0.10 11.96 -3.41
CA SER A 16 -0.61 12.52 -4.57
C SER A 16 -0.41 11.66 -5.83
N LYS A 17 0.84 11.25 -6.10
CA LYS A 17 1.18 10.36 -7.22
C LYS A 17 0.41 9.03 -7.15
N LEU A 18 0.41 8.37 -6.01
CA LEU A 18 -0.28 7.11 -5.83
C LEU A 18 -1.80 7.25 -5.86
N ALA A 19 -2.35 8.36 -5.34
CA ALA A 19 -3.77 8.67 -5.47
C ALA A 19 -4.19 8.80 -6.94
N ALA A 20 -3.35 9.41 -7.79
CA ALA A 20 -3.61 9.47 -9.23
C ALA A 20 -3.63 8.08 -9.89
N VAL A 21 -2.77 7.15 -9.46
CA VAL A 21 -2.81 5.75 -9.93
C VAL A 21 -4.11 5.06 -9.53
N VAL A 22 -4.56 5.24 -8.28
CA VAL A 22 -5.85 4.69 -7.80
C VAL A 22 -7.02 5.25 -8.61
N ALA A 23 -7.06 6.57 -8.81
CA ALA A 23 -8.10 7.22 -9.59
C ALA A 23 -8.11 6.78 -11.07
N ALA A 24 -6.93 6.61 -11.68
CA ALA A 24 -6.81 6.12 -13.06
C ALA A 24 -7.33 4.68 -13.24
N ALA A 25 -7.34 3.88 -12.17
CA ALA A 25 -7.95 2.55 -12.13
C ALA A 25 -9.44 2.57 -11.75
N GLY A 26 -10.07 3.75 -11.60
CA GLY A 26 -11.46 3.89 -11.17
C GLY A 26 -11.70 3.60 -9.68
N GLY A 27 -10.64 3.59 -8.86
CA GLY A 27 -10.72 3.46 -7.41
C GLY A 27 -10.80 4.81 -6.70
N GLU A 28 -10.98 4.76 -5.38
CA GLU A 28 -10.98 5.92 -4.50
C GLU A 28 -9.98 5.73 -3.36
N VAL A 29 -9.27 6.80 -2.97
CA VAL A 29 -8.41 6.79 -1.79
C VAL A 29 -9.24 7.10 -0.55
N THR A 30 -9.18 6.21 0.44
CA THR A 30 -9.86 6.40 1.73
C THR A 30 -8.87 6.64 2.86
N ARG A 31 -9.34 7.31 3.92
CA ARG A 31 -8.64 7.46 5.20
C ARG A 31 -9.11 6.42 6.23
N ASP A 32 -10.23 5.75 5.95
CA ASP A 32 -10.82 4.77 6.85
C ASP A 32 -10.19 3.39 6.62
N ALA A 33 -9.75 2.76 7.69
CA ALA A 33 -9.22 1.40 7.67
C ALA A 33 -10.32 0.31 7.65
N ALA A 34 -11.56 0.69 7.35
CA ALA A 34 -12.73 -0.18 7.23
C ALA A 34 -13.51 0.14 5.93
N PRO A 35 -14.24 -0.87 5.38
CA PRO A 35 -13.62 -1.91 4.57
C PRO A 35 -12.91 -1.27 3.36
N CYS A 36 -11.58 -1.29 3.37
CA CYS A 36 -10.79 -1.01 2.19
C CYS A 36 -10.49 -2.34 1.49
N ASP A 37 -10.44 -2.30 0.17
CA ASP A 37 -10.15 -3.47 -0.66
C ASP A 37 -8.65 -3.71 -0.77
N LEU A 38 -7.83 -2.66 -0.58
CA LEU A 38 -6.37 -2.69 -0.64
C LEU A 38 -5.77 -1.64 0.31
N ALA A 39 -4.70 -1.99 0.99
CA ALA A 39 -3.91 -1.05 1.78
C ALA A 39 -2.51 -0.83 1.18
N VAL A 40 -2.11 0.42 1.00
CA VAL A 40 -0.80 0.85 0.50
C VAL A 40 -0.05 1.61 1.60
N LEU A 41 1.01 1.00 2.14
CA LEU A 41 1.65 1.46 3.38
C LEU A 41 3.15 1.73 3.17
N GLU A 42 3.61 2.89 3.63
CA GLU A 42 5.04 3.23 3.67
C GLU A 42 5.74 2.59 4.88
N LEU A 43 6.84 1.88 4.62
CA LEU A 43 7.69 1.26 5.63
C LEU A 43 8.59 2.29 6.31
N GLY A 44 8.63 2.27 7.65
CA GLY A 44 9.29 3.30 8.44
C GLY A 44 8.49 4.60 8.55
N GLY A 45 7.32 4.66 7.92
CA GLY A 45 6.31 5.69 8.14
C GLY A 45 5.29 5.29 9.21
N PRO A 46 4.21 6.07 9.36
CA PRO A 46 3.23 5.95 10.44
C PRO A 46 2.36 4.67 10.41
N ALA A 47 2.57 3.76 9.45
CA ALA A 47 1.77 2.56 9.26
C ALA A 47 2.54 1.24 9.24
N GLY A 48 3.85 1.24 9.48
CA GLY A 48 4.65 0.00 9.51
C GLY A 48 4.06 -1.06 10.44
N ASP A 49 3.55 -0.64 11.60
CA ASP A 49 3.01 -1.54 12.62
C ASP A 49 1.62 -2.11 12.29
N ARG A 50 0.95 -1.60 11.25
CA ARG A 50 -0.44 -1.97 10.90
C ARG A 50 -0.54 -3.13 9.91
N ILE A 51 0.59 -3.56 9.34
CA ILE A 51 0.63 -4.63 8.32
C ILE A 51 -0.03 -5.91 8.85
N GLY A 52 0.39 -6.38 10.02
CA GLY A 52 -0.11 -7.64 10.57
C GLY A 52 -1.60 -7.61 10.91
N GLU A 53 -2.14 -6.47 11.34
CA GLU A 53 -3.59 -6.31 11.60
C GLU A 53 -4.40 -6.44 10.30
N LEU A 54 -3.99 -5.74 9.24
CA LEU A 54 -4.68 -5.72 7.95
C LEU A 54 -4.63 -7.10 7.26
N VAL A 55 -3.47 -7.75 7.31
CA VAL A 55 -3.30 -9.11 6.78
C VAL A 55 -4.20 -10.10 7.54
N ARG A 56 -4.27 -10.05 8.88
CA ARG A 56 -5.18 -10.90 9.66
C ARG A 56 -6.65 -10.70 9.33
N ARG A 57 -7.02 -9.49 8.90
CA ARG A 57 -8.38 -9.15 8.44
C ARG A 57 -8.66 -9.56 6.99
N GLY A 58 -7.69 -10.17 6.31
CA GLY A 58 -7.79 -10.59 4.92
C GLY A 58 -7.67 -9.44 3.91
N VAL A 59 -7.20 -8.27 4.32
CA VAL A 59 -6.98 -7.13 3.42
C VAL A 59 -5.61 -7.30 2.74
N PRO A 60 -5.55 -7.30 1.39
CA PRO A 60 -4.29 -7.24 0.67
C PRO A 60 -3.48 -5.99 1.07
N VAL A 61 -2.19 -6.18 1.37
CA VAL A 61 -1.28 -5.09 1.75
C VAL A 61 -0.14 -4.97 0.73
N LEU A 62 0.00 -3.78 0.14
CA LEU A 62 1.17 -3.36 -0.63
C LEU A 62 2.02 -2.44 0.25
N ALA A 63 3.10 -2.97 0.80
CA ALA A 63 4.09 -2.21 1.54
C ALA A 63 5.18 -1.67 0.60
N PHE A 64 5.64 -0.45 0.84
CA PHE A 64 6.75 0.12 0.07
C PHE A 64 7.73 0.87 0.95
N GLY A 65 9.00 0.90 0.56
CA GLY A 65 10.02 1.63 1.30
C GLY A 65 11.33 1.74 0.52
N SER A 66 12.28 2.48 1.08
CA SER A 66 13.60 2.60 0.48
C SER A 66 14.30 1.25 0.38
N HIS A 67 14.88 0.95 -0.78
CA HIS A 67 15.56 -0.32 -1.07
C HIS A 67 16.78 -0.58 -0.17
N VAL A 68 17.35 0.46 0.44
CA VAL A 68 18.42 0.36 1.45
C VAL A 68 17.93 -0.21 2.79
N ARG A 69 16.63 -0.36 2.98
CA ARG A 69 16.01 -1.03 4.15
C ARG A 69 15.53 -2.43 3.80
N ALA A 70 16.44 -3.27 3.30
CA ALA A 70 16.13 -4.65 2.91
C ALA A 70 15.46 -5.45 4.04
N ASP A 71 15.86 -5.23 5.29
CA ASP A 71 15.27 -5.91 6.45
C ASP A 71 13.81 -5.50 6.70
N ALA A 72 13.47 -4.23 6.51
CA ALA A 72 12.09 -3.77 6.64
C ALA A 72 11.19 -4.35 5.55
N LEU A 73 11.70 -4.46 4.32
CA LEU A 73 10.99 -5.11 3.21
C LEU A 73 10.83 -6.61 3.47
N ARG A 74 11.83 -7.27 4.07
CA ARG A 74 11.74 -8.68 4.45
C ARG A 74 10.70 -8.91 5.54
N ALA A 75 10.76 -8.13 6.62
CA ALA A 75 9.80 -8.21 7.73
C ALA A 75 8.35 -7.97 7.26
N ALA A 76 8.13 -7.03 6.33
CA ALA A 76 6.82 -6.81 5.74
C ALA A 76 6.30 -8.03 4.96
N ARG A 77 7.17 -8.73 4.23
CA ARG A 77 6.81 -9.96 3.50
C ARG A 77 6.53 -11.12 4.45
N GLU A 78 7.34 -11.27 5.50
CA GLU A 78 7.12 -12.27 6.55
C GLU A 78 5.80 -12.04 7.29
N ALA A 79 5.38 -10.79 7.43
CA ALA A 79 4.06 -10.42 7.95
C ALA A 79 2.89 -10.63 6.97
N GLY A 80 3.16 -11.11 5.74
CA GLY A 80 2.15 -11.44 4.73
C GLY A 80 1.81 -10.33 3.73
N ALA A 81 2.55 -9.21 3.71
CA ALA A 81 2.37 -8.17 2.69
C ALA A 81 3.15 -8.44 1.40
N THR A 82 2.68 -7.85 0.30
CA THR A 82 3.53 -7.62 -0.87
C THR A 82 4.42 -6.41 -0.58
N ALA A 83 5.75 -6.57 -0.53
CA ALA A 83 6.67 -5.47 -0.26
C ALA A 83 7.55 -5.14 -1.49
N VAL A 84 7.65 -3.85 -1.84
CA VAL A 84 8.42 -3.37 -3.02
C VAL A 84 9.22 -2.08 -2.73
N PRO A 85 10.29 -1.79 -3.49
CA PRO A 85 10.95 -0.49 -3.43
C PRO A 85 10.04 0.69 -3.83
N ASN A 86 10.37 1.90 -3.36
CA ASN A 86 9.68 3.14 -3.74
C ASN A 86 9.55 3.34 -5.26
N SER A 87 10.53 2.92 -6.05
CA SER A 87 10.49 3.06 -7.52
C SER A 87 9.42 2.18 -8.18
N GLN A 88 9.06 1.05 -7.55
CA GLN A 88 8.19 0.02 -8.13
C GLN A 88 6.74 0.09 -7.63
N VAL A 89 6.47 0.77 -6.52
CA VAL A 89 5.15 0.78 -5.88
C VAL A 89 4.02 1.31 -6.78
N ALA A 90 4.27 2.32 -7.61
CA ALA A 90 3.24 2.87 -8.49
C ALA A 90 2.83 1.86 -9.57
N GLU A 91 3.80 1.20 -10.19
CA GLU A 91 3.57 0.15 -11.18
C GLU A 91 2.86 -1.05 -10.53
N ARG A 92 3.37 -1.52 -9.39
CA ARG A 92 2.78 -2.63 -8.67
C ARG A 92 1.35 -2.36 -8.19
N LEU A 93 1.07 -1.13 -7.76
CA LEU A 93 -0.28 -0.70 -7.39
C LEU A 93 -1.22 -0.78 -8.60
N ALA A 94 -0.79 -0.30 -9.77
CA ALA A 94 -1.59 -0.36 -10.98
C ALA A 94 -1.87 -1.81 -11.43
N GLU A 95 -0.89 -2.71 -11.31
CA GLU A 95 -1.07 -4.14 -11.58
C GLU A 95 -2.11 -4.77 -10.66
N LEU A 96 -1.98 -4.56 -9.34
CA LEU A 96 -2.91 -5.10 -8.36
C LEU A 96 -4.34 -4.61 -8.60
N LEU A 97 -4.52 -3.31 -8.88
CA LEU A 97 -5.84 -2.74 -9.15
C LEU A 97 -6.47 -3.28 -10.43
N LYS A 98 -5.69 -3.70 -11.44
CA LYS A 98 -6.20 -4.35 -12.65
C LYS A 98 -6.63 -5.80 -12.43
N GLN A 99 -6.08 -6.46 -11.42
CA GLN A 99 -6.34 -7.87 -11.12
C GLN A 99 -7.53 -8.08 -10.17
N MET A 100 -8.02 -7.00 -9.55
CA MET A 100 -9.09 -7.01 -8.55
C MET A 100 -10.43 -6.59 -9.14
#